data_AF-A0A8I6AGM9-F1
#
_entry.id   AF-A0A8I6AGM9-F1
#
_cell.length_a   1.000
_cell.length_b   1.000
_cell.length_c   1.000
_cell.angle_alpha   90.00
_cell.angle_beta   90.00
_cell.angle_gamma   90.00
#
_symmetry.space_group_name_H-M   'P 1'
#
loop_
_entity.id
_entity.type
_entity.pdbx_description
1 polymer ?
#
loop_
_entity_poly.entity_id
_entity_poly.type
_entity_poly.pdbx_seq_one_letter_code
_entity_poly.pdbx_strand_id
1 'polypeptide(L)'
;LTSVTGKAVGRGVCCGAESGGAGSRPGTSPAQLPEGSRIKSKLLTPEASGLSLRHQHHAYDTGLLGHPWAPDYDRSQWLSEKFKLGLDFPNLPYLIDGSHKITQSNAILRYIARKHNLCGETEEEKIRVDILENQAMDVSNQLARVCYSPDFENLKAEYLEQLPGMMELFSQFLGKQTWFVGEKITFVDFLAYDILDLHLIFEPKCLDAFPNLKDFVARFEGLKKISVYMKTSRFLRTPLYTRVATWGNK
;
A
#
# COMPACT_ATOMS: atom_id res chain seq x y z
N LEU A 1 48.88 -34.74 25.00
CA LEU A 1 48.38 -33.66 24.12
C LEU A 1 47.35 -32.86 24.93
N THR A 2 47.81 -31.71 25.42
CA THR A 2 47.13 -30.60 26.15
C THR A 2 45.63 -30.43 25.81
N SER A 3 44.65 -30.42 26.72
CA SER A 3 44.33 -29.67 27.97
C SER A 3 43.57 -28.33 27.78
N VAL A 4 42.26 -28.38 28.03
CA VAL A 4 41.30 -27.50 28.76
C VAL A 4 41.50 -25.96 28.88
N THR A 5 40.34 -25.27 28.96
CA THR A 5 39.99 -23.93 29.54
C THR A 5 40.08 -22.74 28.58
N GLY A 6 39.24 -21.70 28.58
CA GLY A 6 38.12 -21.29 29.42
C GLY A 6 38.11 -19.75 29.59
N LYS A 7 36.92 -19.13 29.52
CA LYS A 7 36.47 -17.84 30.13
C LYS A 7 36.85 -16.45 29.55
N ALA A 8 35.84 -15.59 29.67
CA ALA A 8 35.78 -14.14 29.49
C ALA A 8 36.45 -13.33 30.61
N VAL A 9 36.92 -12.11 30.28
CA VAL A 9 37.13 -10.89 31.12
C VAL A 9 37.24 -9.70 30.12
N GLY A 10 36.78 -8.47 30.35
CA GLY A 10 36.22 -7.85 31.54
C GLY A 10 35.68 -6.43 31.34
N ARG A 11 35.09 -5.91 32.42
CA ARG A 11 34.62 -4.53 32.63
C ARG A 11 35.76 -3.64 33.18
N GLY A 12 35.63 -2.32 32.96
CA GLY A 12 36.28 -1.25 33.72
C GLY A 12 35.87 0.11 33.09
N VAL A 13 34.84 0.83 33.56
CA VAL A 13 34.68 1.67 34.78
C VAL A 13 35.14 3.13 34.58
N CYS A 14 34.13 4.02 34.67
CA CYS A 14 34.06 5.37 35.26
C CYS A 14 34.65 6.65 34.63
N CYS A 15 33.72 7.62 34.49
CA CYS A 15 33.73 9.01 34.96
C CYS A 15 34.58 10.10 34.26
N GLY A 16 33.94 11.25 34.02
CA GLY A 16 34.62 12.55 33.88
C GLY A 16 33.89 13.53 32.97
N ALA A 17 33.46 14.66 33.52
CA ALA A 17 32.75 15.76 32.88
C ALA A 17 33.68 16.86 32.33
N GLU A 18 33.09 17.90 31.70
CA GLU A 18 33.64 19.24 31.39
C GLU A 18 34.68 19.32 30.24
N SER A 19 34.88 20.38 29.45
CA SER A 19 34.23 21.67 29.15
C SER A 19 34.99 22.30 27.94
N GLY A 20 34.33 23.20 27.19
CA GLY A 20 34.88 24.39 26.47
C GLY A 20 36.12 24.32 25.54
N GLY A 21 35.99 24.88 24.33
CA GLY A 21 37.14 25.38 23.56
C GLY A 21 36.92 25.57 22.06
N ALA A 22 36.75 26.82 21.62
CA ALA A 22 36.67 27.23 20.22
C ALA A 22 38.05 27.21 19.53
N GLY A 23 38.09 26.83 18.23
CA GLY A 23 39.29 26.88 17.39
C GLY A 23 38.97 26.71 15.90
N SER A 24 39.53 27.59 15.09
CA SER A 24 39.15 27.99 13.73
C SER A 24 39.60 27.02 12.61
N ARG A 25 38.83 26.98 11.50
CA ARG A 25 39.13 26.40 10.15
C ARG A 25 40.35 27.11 9.47
N PRO A 26 41.02 26.59 8.40
CA PRO A 26 40.43 25.93 7.20
C PRO A 26 41.27 24.84 6.46
N GLY A 27 40.65 24.15 5.48
CA GLY A 27 41.39 23.44 4.41
C GLY A 27 40.95 22.01 4.05
N THR A 28 39.79 21.90 3.39
CA THR A 28 39.36 20.85 2.43
C THR A 28 40.08 19.49 2.34
N SER A 29 39.36 18.44 2.71
CA SER A 29 39.17 17.24 1.88
C SER A 29 37.73 16.75 2.11
N PRO A 30 36.87 16.54 1.08
CA PRO A 30 35.52 16.06 1.30
C PRO A 30 35.60 14.61 1.77
N ALA A 31 35.43 14.40 3.07
CA ALA A 31 35.13 13.09 3.61
C ALA A 31 33.90 12.55 2.87
N GLN A 32 34.08 11.42 2.20
CA GLN A 32 33.01 10.67 1.56
C GLN A 32 31.96 10.35 2.63
N LEU A 33 30.82 11.02 2.52
CA LEU A 33 29.65 10.72 3.33
C LEU A 33 29.21 9.27 3.01
N PRO A 34 28.96 8.43 4.04
CA PRO A 34 28.50 7.07 3.83
C PRO A 34 27.20 7.05 3.03
N GLU A 35 27.01 6.01 2.22
CA GLU A 35 25.95 5.77 1.22
C GLU A 35 24.50 5.76 1.76
N GLY A 36 24.08 6.74 2.57
CA GLY A 36 22.72 6.94 3.04
C GLY A 36 21.78 7.66 2.07
N SER A 37 22.23 7.95 0.84
CA SER A 37 21.51 8.83 -0.10
C SER A 37 20.76 8.10 -1.23
N ARG A 38 20.84 6.76 -1.35
CA ARG A 38 20.16 6.00 -2.42
C ARG A 38 18.67 5.72 -2.17
N ILE A 39 18.13 6.07 -1.00
CA ILE A 39 16.76 5.72 -0.60
C ILE A 39 15.75 6.83 -0.93
N LYS A 40 16.20 8.08 -1.17
CA LYS A 40 15.30 9.22 -1.43
C LYS A 40 14.53 9.12 -2.76
N SER A 41 14.95 8.29 -3.71
CA SER A 41 14.28 8.14 -5.01
C SER A 41 13.34 6.93 -5.10
N LYS A 42 13.39 5.98 -4.16
CA LYS A 42 12.55 4.76 -4.22
C LYS A 42 11.14 4.96 -3.67
N LEU A 43 10.91 5.85 -2.71
CA LEU A 43 9.57 6.08 -2.15
C LEU A 43 8.59 6.78 -3.12
N LEU A 44 9.09 7.30 -4.25
CA LEU A 44 8.27 7.90 -5.30
C LEU A 44 7.86 6.90 -6.39
N THR A 45 8.15 5.61 -6.22
CA THR A 45 7.64 4.58 -7.14
C THR A 45 6.22 4.20 -6.73
N PRO A 46 5.29 4.04 -7.68
CA PRO A 46 3.93 3.50 -7.42
C PRO A 46 3.87 2.14 -6.71
N GLU A 47 5.00 1.48 -6.47
CA GLU A 47 5.17 0.39 -5.50
C GLU A 47 4.83 0.79 -4.04
N ALA A 48 4.94 2.08 -3.70
CA ALA A 48 4.56 2.64 -2.40
C ALA A 48 3.17 3.30 -2.43
N SER A 49 2.56 3.45 -3.61
CA SER A 49 1.24 4.02 -3.79
C SER A 49 0.19 2.90 -3.82
N GLY A 50 -1.05 3.19 -3.38
CA GLY A 50 -2.10 2.18 -3.10
C GLY A 50 -2.37 1.09 -4.14
N LEU A 51 -1.99 1.29 -5.42
CA LEU A 51 -2.00 0.22 -6.44
C LEU A 51 -1.25 -1.05 -6.02
N SER A 52 -0.19 -0.91 -5.21
CA SER A 52 0.58 -2.05 -4.72
C SER A 52 -0.06 -2.75 -3.53
N LEU A 53 -1.02 -2.14 -2.82
CA LEU A 53 -1.59 -2.75 -1.61
C LEU A 53 -2.51 -3.94 -1.91
N ARG A 54 -3.25 -3.94 -3.04
CA ARG A 54 -3.89 -5.17 -3.57
C ARG A 54 -2.89 -6.31 -3.73
N HIS A 55 -1.66 -5.97 -4.11
CA HIS A 55 -0.64 -6.93 -4.51
C HIS A 55 0.33 -7.30 -3.39
N GLN A 56 0.42 -6.52 -2.31
CA GLN A 56 1.23 -6.86 -1.14
C GLN A 56 0.58 -7.96 -0.28
N HIS A 57 -0.75 -8.09 -0.29
CA HIS A 57 -1.41 -9.32 0.18
C HIS A 57 -0.97 -10.51 -0.69
N HIS A 58 -0.89 -10.33 -2.01
CA HIS A 58 -0.51 -11.39 -2.94
C HIS A 58 0.97 -11.78 -2.94
N ALA A 59 1.92 -10.85 -2.78
CA ALA A 59 3.36 -11.15 -2.89
C ALA A 59 3.83 -12.17 -1.84
N TYR A 60 3.14 -12.25 -0.70
CA TYR A 60 3.43 -13.20 0.37
C TYR A 60 2.51 -14.44 0.35
N ASP A 61 1.28 -14.35 -0.17
CA ASP A 61 0.37 -15.51 -0.32
C ASP A 61 0.55 -16.29 -1.64
N THR A 62 1.16 -15.69 -2.68
CA THR A 62 1.33 -16.37 -3.98
C THR A 62 2.56 -17.26 -4.04
N GLY A 63 3.47 -17.21 -3.05
CA GLY A 63 4.72 -17.93 -3.12
C GLY A 63 5.41 -17.66 -4.45
N LEU A 64 6.16 -16.57 -4.55
CA LEU A 64 7.25 -16.50 -5.55
C LEU A 64 8.31 -17.61 -5.34
N LEU A 65 8.10 -18.52 -4.36
CA LEU A 65 8.68 -19.86 -4.23
C LEU A 65 7.64 -20.95 -3.81
N GLY A 66 6.42 -20.93 -4.35
CA GLY A 66 5.39 -21.97 -4.14
C GLY A 66 4.67 -22.34 -5.43
N HIS A 67 4.68 -23.64 -5.79
CA HIS A 67 4.22 -24.13 -7.10
C HIS A 67 2.78 -23.66 -7.42
N PRO A 68 2.49 -23.19 -8.66
CA PRO A 68 1.21 -22.53 -9.00
C PRO A 68 -0.07 -23.39 -8.90
N TRP A 69 0.05 -24.66 -8.50
CA TRP A 69 -1.00 -25.67 -8.63
C TRP A 69 -1.25 -26.54 -7.38
N ALA A 70 -0.66 -26.22 -6.22
CA ALA A 70 -0.89 -27.00 -5.00
C ALA A 70 -2.21 -26.59 -4.29
N PRO A 71 -3.08 -27.56 -3.91
CA PRO A 71 -4.36 -27.30 -3.23
C PRO A 71 -4.19 -26.88 -1.76
N ASP A 72 -2.99 -26.97 -1.21
CA ASP A 72 -2.76 -26.88 0.23
C ASP A 72 -2.72 -25.45 0.77
N TYR A 73 -2.81 -24.44 -0.12
CA TYR A 73 -2.77 -23.01 0.22
C TYR A 73 -1.70 -22.69 1.27
N ASP A 74 -0.48 -23.20 1.04
CA ASP A 74 0.58 -23.17 2.04
C ASP A 74 0.95 -21.73 2.41
N ARG A 75 0.75 -21.39 3.68
CA ARG A 75 1.08 -20.08 4.26
C ARG A 75 2.38 -20.11 5.07
N SER A 76 3.14 -21.20 5.03
CA SER A 76 4.36 -21.41 5.83
C SER A 76 5.37 -20.28 5.65
N GLN A 77 5.52 -19.74 4.44
CA GLN A 77 6.43 -18.64 4.15
C GLN A 77 6.13 -17.42 5.01
N TRP A 78 4.87 -16.97 5.05
CA TRP A 78 4.47 -15.86 5.91
C TRP A 78 4.47 -16.24 7.39
N LEU A 79 3.89 -17.39 7.74
CA LEU A 79 3.74 -17.81 9.13
C LEU A 79 5.09 -18.02 9.85
N SER A 80 6.13 -18.43 9.12
CA SER A 80 7.48 -18.59 9.66
C SER A 80 8.15 -17.27 10.02
N GLU A 81 7.76 -16.14 9.40
CA GLU A 81 8.37 -14.82 9.62
C GLU A 81 7.45 -13.86 10.40
N LYS A 82 6.13 -14.11 10.43
CA LYS A 82 5.09 -13.23 10.98
C LYS A 82 5.46 -12.56 12.31
N PHE A 83 5.96 -13.33 13.28
CA PHE A 83 6.27 -12.84 14.62
C PHE A 83 7.74 -12.41 14.82
N LYS A 84 8.58 -12.48 13.78
CA LYS A 84 10.01 -12.13 13.83
C LYS A 84 10.30 -10.71 13.35
N LEU A 85 9.36 -10.09 12.65
CA LEU A 85 9.52 -8.76 12.05
C LEU A 85 9.43 -7.61 13.07
N GLY A 86 8.94 -7.89 14.29
CA GLY A 86 8.71 -6.90 15.34
C GLY A 86 7.62 -5.89 14.98
N LEU A 87 6.56 -6.35 14.31
CA LEU A 87 5.32 -5.61 14.06
C LEU A 87 4.48 -5.64 15.33
N ASP A 88 3.84 -4.52 15.71
CA ASP A 88 2.97 -4.47 16.90
C ASP A 88 1.74 -5.37 16.75
N PHE A 89 1.11 -5.34 15.57
CA PHE A 89 -0.01 -6.19 15.18
C PHE A 89 0.31 -6.95 13.90
N PRO A 90 1.04 -8.10 13.97
CA PRO A 90 1.53 -8.80 12.79
C PRO A 90 0.44 -9.14 11.78
N ASN A 91 0.47 -8.47 10.63
CA ASN A 91 -0.51 -8.64 9.57
C ASN A 91 0.09 -8.29 8.20
N LEU A 92 -0.62 -8.67 7.13
CA LEU A 92 -0.38 -8.17 5.79
C LEU A 92 -1.46 -7.12 5.45
N PRO A 93 -1.15 -6.08 4.67
CA PRO A 93 0.20 -5.67 4.28
C PRO A 93 0.95 -5.04 5.47
N TYR A 94 2.28 -4.98 5.37
CA TYR A 94 3.15 -4.25 6.30
C TYR A 94 4.18 -3.40 5.55
N LEU A 95 4.64 -2.31 6.19
CA LEU A 95 5.72 -1.45 5.73
C LEU A 95 6.79 -1.35 6.83
N ILE A 96 8.05 -1.54 6.46
CA ILE A 96 9.21 -1.28 7.33
C ILE A 96 10.03 -0.16 6.69
N ASP A 97 10.13 0.97 7.39
CA ASP A 97 10.88 2.15 6.97
C ASP A 97 11.76 2.65 8.13
N GLY A 98 13.01 2.18 8.15
CA GLY A 98 13.94 2.41 9.26
C GLY A 98 13.40 1.82 10.56
N SER A 99 13.19 2.67 11.56
CA SER A 99 12.59 2.28 12.85
C SER A 99 11.07 2.15 12.81
N HIS A 100 10.41 2.63 11.74
CA HIS A 100 8.96 2.57 11.63
C HIS A 100 8.51 1.23 11.06
N LYS A 101 7.60 0.57 11.77
CA LYS A 101 7.02 -0.74 11.41
C LYS A 101 5.52 -0.62 11.47
N ILE A 102 4.86 -0.62 10.32
CA ILE A 102 3.46 -0.22 10.18
C ILE A 102 2.68 -1.34 9.52
N THR A 103 1.54 -1.69 10.10
CA THR A 103 0.54 -2.60 9.53
C THR A 103 -0.76 -1.84 9.27
N GLN A 104 -1.72 -2.46 8.59
CA GLN A 104 -2.97 -1.85 8.08
C GLN A 104 -2.72 -0.99 6.82
N SER A 105 -3.40 -1.34 5.73
CA SER A 105 -3.27 -0.67 4.42
C SER A 105 -3.47 0.85 4.52
N ASN A 106 -4.55 1.29 5.18
CA ASN A 106 -4.86 2.71 5.32
C ASN A 106 -3.83 3.47 6.17
N ALA A 107 -3.32 2.85 7.24
CA ALA A 107 -2.27 3.45 8.06
C ALA A 107 -0.95 3.63 7.27
N ILE A 108 -0.60 2.63 6.46
CA ILE A 108 0.55 2.67 5.55
C ILE A 108 0.37 3.80 4.52
N LEU A 109 -0.80 3.89 3.88
CA LEU A 109 -1.09 4.97 2.92
C LEU A 109 -0.99 6.34 3.56
N ARG A 110 -1.63 6.55 4.72
CA ARG A 110 -1.57 7.82 5.45
C ARG A 110 -0.14 8.18 5.87
N TYR A 111 0.68 7.19 6.26
CA TYR A 111 2.10 7.43 6.58
C TYR A 111 2.89 7.95 5.38
N ILE A 112 2.73 7.31 4.22
CA ILE A 112 3.39 7.72 2.97
C ILE A 112 2.85 9.08 2.52
N ALA A 113 1.54 9.29 2.60
CA ALA A 113 0.89 10.54 2.24
C ALA A 113 1.41 11.73 3.06
N ARG A 114 1.59 11.56 4.38
CA ARG A 114 2.15 12.61 5.25
C ARG A 114 3.58 12.98 4.88
N LYS A 115 4.40 12.03 4.40
CA LYS A 115 5.77 12.33 3.92
C LYS A 115 5.80 13.15 2.64
N HIS A 116 4.68 13.21 1.92
CA HIS A 116 4.59 13.83 0.59
C HIS A 116 3.49 14.90 0.48
N ASN A 117 2.88 15.31 1.61
CA ASN A 117 1.79 16.29 1.68
C ASN A 117 0.57 15.91 0.81
N LEU A 118 0.10 14.66 0.93
CA LEU A 118 -1.02 14.10 0.15
C LEU A 118 -2.26 13.77 1.00
N CYS A 119 -2.48 14.44 2.14
CA CYS A 119 -3.54 14.09 3.12
C CYS A 119 -4.78 15.02 3.11
N GLY A 120 -4.82 16.06 2.30
CA GLY A 120 -5.73 17.20 2.48
C GLY A 120 -5.13 18.26 3.41
N GLU A 121 -5.36 19.52 3.06
CA GLU A 121 -4.79 20.71 3.71
C GLU A 121 -5.85 21.42 4.56
N THR A 122 -7.05 21.63 4.01
CA THR A 122 -8.17 22.29 4.73
C THR A 122 -9.01 21.29 5.53
N GLU A 123 -9.88 21.78 6.40
CA GLU A 123 -10.78 20.91 7.16
C GLU A 123 -11.79 20.21 6.25
N GLU A 124 -12.30 20.91 5.25
CA GLU A 124 -13.20 20.36 4.24
C GLU A 124 -12.53 19.24 3.44
N GLU A 125 -11.26 19.43 3.08
CA GLU A 125 -10.48 18.41 2.39
C GLU A 125 -10.26 17.17 3.27
N LYS A 126 -9.94 17.35 4.55
CA LYS A 126 -9.78 16.25 5.50
C LYS A 126 -11.07 15.47 5.72
N ILE A 127 -12.20 16.16 5.85
CA ILE A 127 -13.51 15.51 5.95
C ILE A 127 -13.77 14.64 4.71
N ARG A 128 -13.49 15.15 3.51
CA ARG A 128 -13.66 14.37 2.27
C ARG A 128 -12.73 13.16 2.21
N VAL A 129 -11.48 13.33 2.65
CA VAL A 129 -10.50 12.24 2.78
C VAL A 129 -11.02 11.15 3.71
N ASP A 130 -11.48 11.52 4.90
CA ASP A 130 -11.90 10.55 5.91
C ASP A 130 -13.17 9.81 5.48
N ILE A 131 -14.15 10.50 4.88
CA ILE A 131 -15.35 9.86 4.33
C ILE A 131 -14.97 8.87 3.22
N LEU A 132 -14.16 9.31 2.25
CA LEU A 132 -13.86 8.49 1.08
C LEU A 132 -12.97 7.30 1.42
N GLU A 133 -12.01 7.44 2.33
CA GLU A 133 -11.18 6.32 2.79
C GLU A 133 -12.05 5.19 3.37
N ASN A 134 -12.99 5.54 4.25
CA ASN A 134 -13.85 4.54 4.89
C ASN A 134 -14.88 3.97 3.90
N GLN A 135 -15.48 4.80 3.05
CA GLN A 135 -16.41 4.34 2.02
C GLN A 135 -15.73 3.39 1.02
N ALA A 136 -14.50 3.68 0.60
CA ALA A 136 -13.73 2.80 -0.29
C ALA A 136 -13.47 1.43 0.35
N MET A 137 -13.15 1.41 1.66
CA MET A 137 -12.99 0.15 2.40
C MET A 137 -14.27 -0.66 2.49
N ASP A 138 -15.41 -0.02 2.79
CA ASP A 138 -16.70 -0.69 2.87
C ASP A 138 -17.09 -1.32 1.54
N VAL A 139 -16.87 -0.61 0.44
CA VAL A 139 -17.14 -1.11 -0.92
C VAL A 139 -16.20 -2.25 -1.30
N SER A 140 -14.91 -2.13 -0.99
CA SER A 140 -13.93 -3.21 -1.20
C SER A 140 -14.35 -4.49 -0.46
N ASN A 141 -14.73 -4.35 0.82
CA ASN A 141 -15.13 -5.46 1.65
C ASN A 141 -16.44 -6.11 1.17
N GLN A 142 -17.39 -5.31 0.67
CA GLN A 142 -18.63 -5.83 0.09
C GLN A 142 -18.36 -6.71 -1.14
N LEU A 143 -17.56 -6.23 -2.11
CA LEU A 143 -17.22 -7.04 -3.27
C LEU A 143 -16.41 -8.29 -2.88
N ALA A 144 -15.45 -8.14 -1.96
CA ALA A 144 -14.68 -9.27 -1.47
C ALA A 144 -15.59 -10.36 -0.90
N ARG A 145 -16.58 -10.02 -0.07
CA ARG A 145 -17.53 -10.99 0.49
C ARG A 145 -18.26 -11.77 -0.60
N VAL A 146 -18.68 -11.10 -1.68
CA VAL A 146 -19.29 -11.76 -2.84
C VAL A 146 -18.29 -12.71 -3.49
N CYS A 147 -17.09 -12.22 -3.83
CA CYS A 147 -16.08 -12.99 -4.55
C CYS A 147 -15.49 -14.18 -3.78
N TYR A 148 -15.49 -14.15 -2.45
CA TYR A 148 -15.06 -15.27 -1.60
C TYR A 148 -16.18 -16.25 -1.23
N SER A 149 -17.44 -15.91 -1.55
CA SER A 149 -18.57 -16.77 -1.21
C SER A 149 -18.61 -18.01 -2.11
N PRO A 150 -18.91 -19.21 -1.56
CA PRO A 150 -19.25 -20.37 -2.39
C PRO A 150 -20.56 -20.17 -3.17
N ASP A 151 -21.42 -19.23 -2.73
CA ASP A 151 -22.68 -18.85 -3.37
C ASP A 151 -22.52 -17.65 -4.33
N PHE A 152 -21.33 -17.51 -4.93
CA PHE A 152 -20.95 -16.36 -5.74
C PHE A 152 -21.96 -16.04 -6.86
N GLU A 153 -22.45 -17.04 -7.59
CA GLU A 153 -23.34 -16.82 -8.74
C GLU A 153 -24.66 -16.14 -8.35
N ASN A 154 -25.22 -16.48 -7.18
CA ASN A 154 -26.44 -15.86 -6.68
C ASN A 154 -26.17 -14.44 -6.17
N LEU A 155 -25.13 -14.28 -5.33
CA LEU A 155 -24.78 -12.99 -4.74
C LEU A 155 -24.29 -11.97 -5.77
N LYS A 156 -23.67 -12.43 -6.86
CA LYS A 156 -23.23 -11.58 -7.97
C LYS A 156 -24.41 -10.85 -8.60
N ALA A 157 -25.54 -11.54 -8.82
CA ALA A 157 -26.71 -10.92 -9.44
C ALA A 157 -27.25 -9.75 -8.58
N GLU A 158 -27.40 -9.97 -7.28
CA GLU A 158 -27.80 -8.93 -6.32
C GLU A 158 -26.79 -7.76 -6.29
N TYR A 159 -25.49 -8.08 -6.28
CA TYR A 159 -24.44 -7.05 -6.28
C TYR A 159 -24.49 -6.18 -7.54
N LEU A 160 -24.71 -6.79 -8.72
CA LEU A 160 -24.80 -6.06 -9.98
C LEU A 160 -26.04 -5.18 -10.07
N GLU A 161 -27.14 -5.53 -9.39
CA GLU A 161 -28.33 -4.68 -9.30
C GLU A 161 -28.06 -3.40 -8.49
N GLN A 162 -27.26 -3.50 -7.43
CA GLN A 162 -26.92 -2.38 -6.55
C GLN A 162 -25.76 -1.52 -7.08
N LEU A 163 -24.91 -2.09 -7.94
CA LEU A 163 -23.69 -1.46 -8.45
C LEU A 163 -23.90 -0.08 -9.11
N PRO A 164 -24.93 0.15 -9.95
CA PRO A 164 -25.15 1.47 -10.55
C PRO A 164 -25.39 2.57 -9.50
N GLY A 165 -26.23 2.29 -8.49
CA GLY A 165 -26.50 3.24 -7.41
C GLY A 165 -25.26 3.53 -6.58
N MET A 166 -24.42 2.53 -6.36
CA MET A 166 -23.12 2.73 -5.70
C MET A 166 -22.19 3.61 -6.53
N MET A 167 -22.04 3.37 -7.84
CA MET A 167 -21.21 4.20 -8.73
C MET A 167 -21.75 5.64 -8.84
N GLU A 168 -23.07 5.81 -8.79
CA GLU A 168 -23.70 7.13 -8.76
C GLU A 168 -23.25 7.95 -7.54
N LEU A 169 -23.17 7.35 -6.35
CA LEU A 169 -22.70 8.04 -5.14
C LEU A 169 -21.25 8.53 -5.28
N PHE A 170 -20.35 7.72 -5.87
CA PHE A 170 -18.98 8.17 -6.16
C PHE A 170 -18.95 9.28 -7.21
N SER A 171 -19.78 9.16 -8.26
CA SER A 171 -19.88 10.16 -9.32
C SER A 171 -20.36 11.51 -8.77
N GLN A 172 -21.40 11.51 -7.92
CA GLN A 172 -21.91 12.71 -7.26
C GLN A 172 -20.88 13.29 -6.28
N PHE A 173 -20.20 12.43 -5.52
CA PHE A 173 -19.19 12.87 -4.55
C PHE A 173 -17.99 13.53 -5.25
N LEU A 174 -17.51 12.98 -6.38
CA LEU A 174 -16.48 13.62 -7.22
C LEU A 174 -17.00 14.92 -7.84
N GLY A 175 -18.24 14.90 -8.35
CA GLY A 175 -18.89 16.03 -8.99
C GLY A 175 -18.08 16.55 -10.18
N LYS A 176 -17.65 17.82 -10.10
CA LYS A 176 -16.85 18.51 -11.13
C LYS A 176 -15.38 18.65 -10.74
N GLN A 177 -14.96 18.07 -9.62
CA GLN A 177 -13.58 18.20 -9.15
C GLN A 177 -12.63 17.38 -10.03
N THR A 178 -11.35 17.77 -10.06
CA THR A 178 -10.33 17.02 -10.83
C THR A 178 -9.95 15.73 -10.13
N TRP A 179 -9.82 15.82 -8.80
CA TRP A 179 -9.55 14.74 -7.85
C TRP A 179 -10.65 14.73 -6.80
N PHE A 180 -10.79 13.63 -6.06
CA PHE A 180 -11.86 13.46 -5.10
C PHE A 180 -11.85 14.47 -3.95
N VAL A 181 -10.72 15.10 -3.68
CA VAL A 181 -10.58 16.08 -2.58
C VAL A 181 -10.48 17.52 -3.10
N GLY A 182 -10.33 17.72 -4.41
CA GLY A 182 -10.29 19.04 -5.02
C GLY A 182 -9.42 19.10 -6.28
N GLU A 183 -8.54 20.10 -6.35
CA GLU A 183 -7.62 20.30 -7.48
C GLU A 183 -6.30 19.54 -7.34
N LYS A 184 -5.92 19.18 -6.11
CA LYS A 184 -4.71 18.43 -5.79
C LYS A 184 -5.04 16.96 -5.55
N ILE A 185 -4.18 16.08 -6.07
CA ILE A 185 -4.27 14.65 -5.78
C ILE A 185 -3.88 14.38 -4.33
N THR A 186 -4.58 13.44 -3.71
CA THR A 186 -4.34 12.95 -2.34
C THR A 186 -4.26 11.44 -2.33
N PHE A 187 -3.96 10.82 -1.19
CA PHE A 187 -3.86 9.37 -1.11
C PHE A 187 -5.21 8.65 -1.34
N VAL A 188 -6.34 9.32 -1.08
CA VAL A 188 -7.67 8.71 -1.30
C VAL A 188 -8.02 8.58 -2.78
N ASP A 189 -7.40 9.35 -3.67
CA ASP A 189 -7.53 9.15 -5.12
C ASP A 189 -6.94 7.80 -5.56
N PHE A 190 -5.90 7.32 -4.86
CA PHE A 190 -5.34 5.99 -5.13
C PHE A 190 -6.29 4.89 -4.67
N LEU A 191 -6.97 5.08 -3.53
CA LEU A 191 -8.02 4.16 -3.07
C LEU A 191 -9.22 4.16 -4.01
N ALA A 192 -9.69 5.34 -4.41
CA ALA A 192 -10.82 5.47 -5.32
C ALA A 192 -10.51 4.85 -6.69
N TYR A 193 -9.31 5.07 -7.25
CA TYR A 193 -8.88 4.38 -8.46
C TYR A 193 -8.91 2.86 -8.27
N ASP A 194 -8.38 2.37 -7.14
CA ASP A 194 -8.33 0.94 -6.84
C ASP A 194 -9.73 0.31 -6.87
N ILE A 195 -10.70 0.96 -6.21
CA ILE A 195 -12.10 0.54 -6.20
C ILE A 195 -12.72 0.62 -7.60
N LEU A 196 -12.54 1.71 -8.34
CA LEU A 196 -13.15 1.85 -9.67
C LEU A 196 -12.57 0.85 -10.68
N ASP A 197 -11.25 0.65 -10.68
CA ASP A 197 -10.59 -0.36 -11.50
C ASP A 197 -11.02 -1.78 -11.11
N LEU A 198 -11.18 -2.06 -9.81
CA LEU A 198 -11.73 -3.34 -9.33
C LEU A 198 -13.12 -3.61 -9.93
N HIS A 199 -13.99 -2.61 -9.92
CA HIS A 199 -15.35 -2.73 -10.46
C HIS A 199 -15.38 -2.77 -11.98
N LEU A 200 -14.45 -2.11 -12.68
CA LEU A 200 -14.29 -2.24 -14.12
C LEU A 200 -13.84 -3.63 -14.54
N ILE A 201 -13.01 -4.31 -13.73
CA ILE A 201 -12.63 -5.70 -13.98
C ILE A 201 -13.82 -6.63 -13.69
N PHE A 202 -14.62 -6.33 -12.67
CA PHE A 202 -15.79 -7.12 -12.29
C PHE A 202 -16.97 -7.00 -13.28
N GLU A 203 -17.28 -5.77 -13.69
CA GLU A 203 -18.34 -5.42 -14.65
C GLU A 203 -17.84 -4.26 -15.55
N PRO A 204 -17.34 -4.56 -16.76
CA PRO A 204 -16.67 -3.57 -17.61
C PRO A 204 -17.49 -2.34 -18.00
N LYS A 205 -18.82 -2.42 -17.95
CA LYS A 205 -19.72 -1.32 -18.32
C LYS A 205 -20.22 -0.53 -17.12
N CYS A 206 -19.77 -0.85 -15.90
CA CYS A 206 -20.30 -0.23 -14.67
C CYS A 206 -20.11 1.30 -14.60
N LEU A 207 -19.18 1.86 -15.39
CA LEU A 207 -18.92 3.30 -15.44
C LEU A 207 -19.51 4.01 -16.67
N ASP A 208 -20.19 3.31 -17.59
CA ASP A 208 -20.65 3.92 -18.85
C ASP A 208 -21.66 5.06 -18.66
N ALA A 209 -22.45 5.01 -17.59
CA ALA A 209 -23.38 6.07 -17.20
C ALA A 209 -22.71 7.25 -16.46
N PHE A 210 -21.43 7.15 -16.11
CA PHE A 210 -20.73 8.10 -15.24
C PHE A 210 -19.45 8.65 -15.91
N PRO A 211 -19.59 9.61 -16.87
CA PRO A 211 -18.44 10.13 -17.63
C PRO A 211 -17.33 10.70 -16.74
N ASN A 212 -17.67 11.38 -15.65
CA ASN A 212 -16.68 11.95 -14.74
C ASN A 212 -15.82 10.88 -14.03
N LEU A 213 -16.37 9.71 -13.75
CA LEU A 213 -15.61 8.58 -13.21
C LEU A 213 -14.70 7.96 -14.27
N LYS A 214 -15.18 7.82 -15.52
CA LYS A 214 -14.32 7.38 -16.65
C LYS A 214 -13.15 8.34 -16.87
N ASP A 215 -13.42 9.64 -16.82
CA ASP A 215 -12.41 10.68 -16.94
C ASP A 215 -11.42 10.65 -15.77
N PHE A 216 -11.89 10.40 -14.54
CA PHE A 216 -11.03 10.21 -13.37
C PHE A 216 -10.07 9.02 -13.55
N VAL A 217 -10.58 7.85 -13.96
CA VAL A 217 -9.77 6.66 -14.21
C VAL A 217 -8.72 6.94 -15.27
N ALA A 218 -9.11 7.50 -16.41
CA ALA A 218 -8.19 7.86 -17.49
C ALA A 218 -7.13 8.88 -17.05
N ARG A 219 -7.52 9.89 -16.25
CA ARG A 219 -6.61 10.91 -15.71
C ARG A 219 -5.60 10.30 -14.75
N PHE A 220 -6.03 9.41 -13.88
CA PHE A 220 -5.17 8.72 -12.92
C PHE A 220 -4.14 7.84 -13.65
N GLU A 221 -4.57 7.01 -14.60
CA GLU A 221 -3.67 6.17 -15.41
C GLU A 221 -2.73 6.99 -16.29
N GLY A 222 -3.17 8.19 -16.71
CA GLY A 222 -2.38 9.16 -17.47
C GLY A 222 -1.28 9.86 -16.66
N LEU A 223 -1.25 9.75 -15.33
CA LEU A 223 -0.17 10.32 -14.52
C LEU A 223 1.17 9.71 -14.95
N LYS A 224 2.15 10.54 -15.33
CA LYS A 224 3.42 10.10 -15.92
C LYS A 224 4.07 8.92 -15.17
N LYS A 225 4.13 8.96 -13.84
CA LYS A 225 4.72 7.89 -13.03
C LYS A 225 3.87 6.61 -12.99
N ILE A 226 2.54 6.76 -12.98
CA ILE A 226 1.59 5.64 -12.99
C ILE A 226 1.62 4.96 -14.36
N SER A 227 1.48 5.72 -15.45
CA SER A 227 1.54 5.20 -16.83
C SER A 227 2.84 4.43 -17.11
N VAL A 228 3.98 4.94 -16.61
CA VAL A 228 5.27 4.24 -16.74
C VAL A 228 5.27 2.94 -15.94
N TYR A 229 4.77 2.95 -14.71
CA TYR A 229 4.74 1.76 -13.85
C TYR A 229 3.84 0.66 -14.39
N MET A 230 2.65 1.01 -14.88
CA MET A 230 1.69 0.06 -15.45
C MET A 230 2.24 -0.71 -16.67
N LYS A 231 3.33 -0.22 -17.28
CA LYS A 231 4.04 -0.88 -18.37
C LYS A 231 5.20 -1.78 -17.93
N THR A 232 5.49 -1.83 -16.62
CA THR A 232 6.57 -2.66 -16.08
C THR A 232 6.06 -4.03 -15.65
N SER A 233 6.95 -5.02 -15.60
CA SER A 233 6.64 -6.35 -15.04
C SER A 233 6.32 -6.35 -13.53
N ARG A 234 6.51 -5.22 -12.85
CA ARG A 234 6.16 -5.04 -11.43
C ARG A 234 4.72 -4.60 -11.25
N PHE A 235 4.07 -4.11 -12.30
CA PHE A 235 2.64 -3.86 -12.26
C PHE A 235 1.92 -5.20 -12.32
N LEU A 236 1.21 -5.46 -11.25
CA LEU A 236 0.28 -6.56 -11.15
C LEU A 236 -1.10 -5.94 -11.26
N ARG A 237 -1.97 -6.53 -12.09
CA ARG A 237 -3.38 -6.16 -12.21
C ARG A 237 -4.30 -7.29 -11.78
N THR A 238 -3.83 -8.53 -11.97
CA THR A 238 -4.44 -9.77 -11.51
C THR A 238 -3.36 -10.70 -10.96
N PRO A 239 -3.71 -11.69 -10.13
CA PRO A 239 -5.03 -11.92 -9.51
C PRO A 239 -5.45 -10.78 -8.56
N LEU A 240 -6.76 -10.61 -8.39
CA LEU A 240 -7.36 -9.58 -7.52
C LEU A 240 -7.50 -10.07 -6.07
N TYR A 241 -7.81 -11.36 -5.91
CA TYR A 241 -8.03 -12.01 -4.63
C TYR A 241 -7.19 -13.28 -4.50
N THR A 242 -6.99 -13.73 -3.26
CA THR A 242 -6.24 -14.94 -2.97
C THR A 242 -6.85 -16.16 -3.66
N ARG A 243 -6.07 -17.24 -3.77
CA ARG A 243 -6.46 -18.44 -4.52
C ARG A 243 -7.74 -19.13 -4.01
N VAL A 244 -8.18 -18.83 -2.78
CA VAL A 244 -9.41 -19.40 -2.20
C VAL A 244 -10.67 -18.66 -2.62
N ALA A 245 -10.56 -17.49 -3.26
CA ALA A 245 -11.72 -16.79 -3.79
C ALA A 245 -12.35 -17.56 -4.96
N THR A 246 -13.68 -17.50 -5.07
CA THR A 246 -14.45 -18.08 -6.16
C THR A 246 -14.26 -17.30 -7.46
N TRP A 247 -14.10 -15.98 -7.37
CA TRP A 247 -13.85 -15.09 -8.51
C TRP A 247 -12.62 -14.19 -8.26
N GLY A 248 -11.91 -13.81 -9.33
CA GLY A 248 -10.76 -12.91 -9.26
C GLY A 248 -9.49 -13.54 -8.70
N ASN A 249 -9.44 -14.86 -8.59
CA ASN A 249 -8.34 -15.64 -8.03
C ASN A 249 -7.23 -16.00 -9.04
N LYS A 250 -7.33 -15.50 -10.28
CA LYS A 250 -6.40 -15.76 -11.39
C LYS A 250 -6.02 -14.45 -12.08
#